data_AF-A0A2H0V0W7-F1
#
_entry.id   AF-A0A2H0V0W7-F1
#
_cell.length_a   1.000
_cell.length_b   1.000
_cell.length_c   1.000
_cell.angle_alpha   90.00
_cell.angle_beta   90.00
_cell.angle_gamma   90.00
#
_symmetry.space_group_name_H-M   'P 1'
#
loop_
_entity.id
_entity.type
_entity.pdbx_description
1 polymer ?
#
loop_
_entity_poly.entity_id
_entity_poly.type
_entity_poly.pdbx_seq_one_letter_code
_entity_poly.pdbx_strand_id
1 'polypeptide(L)'
;MPQLYVPILLGTGREGRQSEKVARFVLAQAKAAGLDAELFDVRDYGSAVTIPSWEKNSRAKQWQTAVKQADALIMVIPEYNHSFPGEFKILLDSLFKEYVKKPVGLCAVSSGAFGGARMAEQLMSVFNYLQMVWVGPPVYFPKVKELFDEDGNIKDDSFLEKLKKLFADLRWYAAKLK
;
A
#
# COMPACT_ATOMS: atom_id res chain seq x y z
N MET A 1 16.41 -14.33 10.69
CA MET A 1 15.86 -14.35 9.31
C MET A 1 16.39 -13.13 8.59
N PRO A 2 16.64 -13.17 7.27
CA PRO A 2 17.04 -11.97 6.53
C PRO A 2 15.99 -10.87 6.71
N GLN A 3 16.45 -9.62 6.73
CA GLN A 3 15.58 -8.46 6.81
C GLN A 3 14.68 -8.43 5.57
N LEU A 4 13.37 -8.31 5.78
CA LEU A 4 12.36 -8.37 4.74
C LEU A 4 12.22 -6.97 4.11
N TYR A 5 12.46 -6.84 2.80
CA TYR A 5 12.25 -5.57 2.10
C TYR A 5 10.78 -5.44 1.70
N VAL A 6 10.10 -4.44 2.28
CA VAL A 6 8.67 -4.18 2.16
C VAL A 6 8.44 -2.71 1.81
N PRO A 7 8.49 -2.34 0.52
CA PRO A 7 8.14 -0.99 0.12
C PRO A 7 6.66 -0.70 0.36
N ILE A 8 6.38 0.54 0.75
CA ILE A 8 5.03 1.03 1.09
C ILE A 8 4.64 2.06 0.03
N LEU A 9 3.50 1.88 -0.64
CA LEU A 9 3.01 2.82 -1.64
C LEU A 9 1.86 3.69 -1.09
N LEU A 10 2.02 5.01 -1.13
CA LEU A 10 0.95 5.98 -0.92
C LEU A 10 0.21 6.23 -2.24
N GLY A 11 -1.03 5.73 -2.31
CA GLY A 11 -1.76 5.60 -3.58
C GLY A 11 -2.55 6.83 -4.04
N THR A 12 -2.31 8.04 -3.53
CA THR A 12 -2.94 9.24 -4.12
C THR A 12 -1.99 10.41 -4.21
N GLY A 13 -2.09 11.16 -5.30
CA GLY A 13 -1.40 12.42 -5.52
C GLY A 13 -2.15 13.65 -5.01
N ARG A 14 -3.35 13.50 -4.44
CA ARG A 14 -4.20 14.63 -4.04
C ARG A 14 -3.52 15.53 -3.00
N GLU A 15 -3.54 16.83 -3.23
CA GLU A 15 -3.07 17.83 -2.26
C GLU A 15 -3.86 17.75 -0.93
N GLY A 16 -3.17 17.88 0.20
CA GLY A 16 -3.78 17.75 1.53
C GLY A 16 -4.38 16.36 1.85
N ARG A 17 -3.94 15.30 1.13
CA ARG A 17 -4.36 13.91 1.37
C ARG A 17 -4.07 13.48 2.81
N GLN A 18 -5.08 12.93 3.48
CA GLN A 18 -4.97 12.46 4.86
C GLN A 18 -4.34 11.06 4.95
N SER A 19 -4.36 10.29 3.85
CA SER A 19 -3.69 8.99 3.76
C SER A 19 -2.17 9.07 3.94
N GLU A 20 -1.58 10.25 3.78
CA GLU A 20 -0.16 10.46 4.05
C GLU A 20 0.20 10.28 5.54
N LYS A 21 -0.67 10.72 6.46
CA LYS A 21 -0.49 10.48 7.90
C LYS A 21 -0.46 8.99 8.21
N VAL A 22 -1.39 8.24 7.60
CA VAL A 22 -1.44 6.78 7.70
C VAL A 22 -0.18 6.14 7.11
N ALA A 23 0.26 6.57 5.92
CA ALA A 23 1.45 6.00 5.29
C ALA A 23 2.73 6.22 6.12
N ARG A 24 2.91 7.41 6.69
CA ARG A 24 4.04 7.72 7.59
C ARG A 24 3.97 6.91 8.88
N PHE A 25 2.79 6.76 9.46
CA PHE A 25 2.57 5.90 10.63
C PHE A 25 2.92 4.44 10.32
N VAL A 26 2.40 3.87 9.23
CA VAL A 26 2.69 2.49 8.81
C VAL A 26 4.18 2.29 8.56
N LEU A 27 4.86 3.26 7.92
CA LEU A 27 6.31 3.23 7.72
C LEU A 27 7.07 3.18 9.05
N ALA A 28 6.72 4.03 10.01
CA ALA A 28 7.35 4.05 11.31
C ALA A 28 7.17 2.71 12.05
N GLN A 29 5.95 2.14 12.03
CA GLN A 29 5.67 0.85 12.65
C GLN A 29 6.37 -0.31 11.94
N ALA A 30 6.46 -0.30 10.60
CA ALA A 30 7.17 -1.31 9.83
C ALA A 30 8.66 -1.31 10.18
N LYS A 31 9.29 -0.13 10.27
CA LYS A 31 10.69 0.02 10.68
C LYS A 31 10.92 -0.42 12.12
N ALA A 32 10.05 -0.02 13.05
CA ALA A 32 10.10 -0.45 14.44
C ALA A 32 9.95 -1.97 14.60
N ALA A 33 9.18 -2.60 13.72
CA ALA A 33 9.04 -4.06 13.65
C ALA A 33 10.22 -4.76 12.95
N GLY A 34 11.26 -4.05 12.53
CA GLY A 34 12.45 -4.59 11.86
C GLY A 34 12.21 -5.03 10.41
N LEU A 35 11.30 -4.37 9.68
CA LEU A 35 11.20 -4.48 8.23
C LEU A 35 12.14 -3.46 7.59
N ASP A 36 12.77 -3.82 6.47
CA ASP A 36 13.40 -2.83 5.59
C ASP A 36 12.30 -2.19 4.75
N ALA A 37 11.90 -0.97 5.11
CA ALA A 37 10.75 -0.32 4.50
C ALA A 37 11.09 1.12 4.12
N GLU A 38 10.59 1.52 2.95
CA GLU A 38 10.64 2.88 2.45
C GLU A 38 9.28 3.27 1.88
N LEU A 39 9.02 4.57 1.83
CA LEU A 39 7.75 5.11 1.34
C LEU A 39 7.90 5.61 -0.09
N PHE A 40 7.08 5.05 -0.97
CA PHE A 40 6.89 5.44 -2.35
C PHE A 40 5.63 6.30 -2.47
N ASP A 41 5.73 7.44 -3.13
CA ASP A 41 4.59 8.31 -3.41
C ASP A 41 4.19 8.19 -4.87
N VAL A 42 2.91 7.92 -5.14
CA VAL A 42 2.39 7.84 -6.52
C VAL A 42 2.64 9.13 -7.32
N ARG A 43 2.81 10.28 -6.66
CA ARG A 43 3.16 11.56 -7.31
C ARG A 43 4.43 11.49 -8.13
N ASP A 44 5.42 10.73 -7.67
CA ASP A 44 6.74 10.62 -8.31
C ASP A 44 6.65 9.84 -9.64
N TYR A 45 5.53 9.14 -9.85
CA TYR A 45 5.29 8.26 -10.98
C TYR A 45 4.16 8.76 -11.90
N GLY A 46 3.71 10.00 -11.68
CA GLY A 46 2.57 10.59 -12.38
C GLY A 46 2.65 10.45 -13.91
N SER A 47 1.60 9.88 -14.49
CA SER A 47 1.34 9.89 -15.93
C SER A 47 -0.12 10.26 -16.16
N ALA A 48 -0.38 11.11 -17.14
CA ALA A 48 -1.75 11.49 -17.52
C ALA A 48 -2.48 10.35 -18.25
N VAL A 49 -1.73 9.41 -18.82
CA VAL A 49 -2.24 8.27 -19.57
C VAL A 49 -1.57 6.98 -19.09
N THR A 50 -2.28 5.87 -19.21
CA THR A 50 -1.71 4.54 -18.94
C THR A 50 -0.61 4.24 -19.94
N ILE A 51 0.60 3.96 -19.44
CA ILE A 51 1.69 3.40 -20.22
C ILE A 51 1.68 1.90 -19.96
N PRO A 52 1.34 1.05 -20.95
CA PRO A 52 1.21 -0.39 -20.72
C PRO A 52 2.50 -1.05 -20.23
N SER A 53 2.38 -2.16 -19.52
CA SER A 53 3.52 -2.85 -18.90
C SER A 53 4.57 -3.41 -19.88
N TRP A 54 4.25 -3.53 -21.17
CA TRP A 54 5.20 -3.95 -22.21
C TRP A 54 5.96 -2.78 -22.85
N GLU A 55 5.60 -1.53 -22.54
CA GLU A 55 6.30 -0.35 -23.01
C GLU A 55 7.30 0.17 -21.96
N LYS A 56 8.35 0.84 -22.43
CA LYS A 56 9.37 1.40 -21.55
C LYS A 56 8.81 2.63 -20.82
N ASN A 57 8.49 2.47 -19.54
CA ASN A 57 8.09 3.57 -18.67
C ASN A 57 9.26 4.01 -17.78
N SER A 58 9.95 5.09 -18.15
CA SER A 58 11.05 5.63 -17.34
C SER A 58 10.59 6.20 -16.00
N ARG A 59 9.35 6.69 -15.91
CA ARG A 59 8.80 7.25 -14.66
C ARG A 59 8.62 6.15 -13.63
N ALA A 60 7.97 5.04 -14.00
CA ALA A 60 7.74 3.91 -13.08
C ALA A 60 8.99 3.05 -12.82
N LYS A 61 10.16 3.37 -13.38
CA LYS A 61 11.37 2.54 -13.29
C LYS A 61 11.81 2.31 -11.84
N GLN A 62 11.77 3.34 -10.99
CA GLN A 62 12.17 3.21 -9.59
C GLN A 62 11.20 2.28 -8.84
N TRP A 63 9.89 2.47 -9.02
CA TRP A 63 8.88 1.59 -8.45
C TRP A 63 9.02 0.14 -8.97
N GLN A 64 9.27 -0.03 -10.27
CA GLN A 64 9.54 -1.34 -10.86
C GLN A 64 10.74 -2.05 -10.23
N THR A 65 11.84 -1.33 -10.02
CA THR A 65 13.01 -1.88 -9.33
C THR A 65 12.68 -2.28 -7.90
N ALA A 66 11.97 -1.42 -7.17
CA ALA A 66 11.53 -1.71 -5.80
C ALA A 66 10.65 -2.96 -5.74
N VAL A 67 9.62 -3.07 -6.58
CA VAL A 67 8.72 -4.24 -6.61
C VAL A 67 9.47 -5.53 -6.99
N LYS A 68 10.46 -5.47 -7.90
CA LYS A 68 11.29 -6.63 -8.24
C LYS A 68 12.10 -7.14 -7.06
N GLN A 69 12.64 -6.22 -6.26
CA GLN A 69 13.46 -6.53 -5.08
C GLN A 69 12.62 -6.86 -3.84
N ALA A 70 11.38 -6.37 -3.79
CA ALA A 70 10.48 -6.51 -2.65
C ALA A 70 10.22 -7.98 -2.31
N ASP A 71 10.23 -8.31 -1.04
CA ASP A 71 9.72 -9.60 -0.58
C ASP A 71 8.20 -9.57 -0.37
N ALA A 72 7.65 -8.38 -0.07
CA ALA A 72 6.21 -8.11 0.07
C ALA A 72 5.92 -6.63 -0.18
N LEU A 73 4.65 -6.23 -0.34
CA LEU A 73 4.23 -4.84 -0.54
C LEU A 73 3.21 -4.42 0.51
N ILE A 74 3.17 -3.14 0.86
CA ILE A 74 2.03 -2.54 1.56
C ILE A 74 1.47 -1.39 0.73
N MET A 75 0.17 -1.41 0.51
CA MET A 75 -0.56 -0.39 -0.24
C MET A 75 -1.37 0.47 0.73
N VAL A 76 -1.14 1.78 0.77
CA VAL A 76 -1.92 2.73 1.58
C VAL A 76 -2.82 3.54 0.66
N ILE A 77 -4.07 3.11 0.55
CA ILE A 77 -4.99 3.56 -0.50
C ILE A 77 -6.21 4.24 0.11
N PRO A 78 -6.50 5.50 -0.24
CA PRO A 78 -7.76 6.14 0.14
C PRO A 78 -8.93 5.72 -0.75
N GLU A 79 -10.15 5.75 -0.22
CA GLU A 79 -11.38 5.59 -1.02
C GLU A 79 -11.81 6.94 -1.62
N TYR A 80 -12.01 6.98 -2.94
CA TYR A 80 -12.63 8.06 -3.70
C TYR A 80 -13.87 7.55 -4.43
N ASN A 81 -15.04 8.14 -4.13
CA ASN A 81 -16.30 7.82 -4.81
C ASN A 81 -16.56 6.31 -4.91
N HIS A 82 -16.42 5.61 -3.78
CA HIS A 82 -16.55 4.14 -3.68
C HIS A 82 -15.46 3.31 -4.39
N SER A 83 -14.41 3.91 -4.95
CA SER A 83 -13.32 3.21 -5.63
C SER A 83 -11.94 3.72 -5.17
N PHE A 84 -10.87 3.25 -5.82
CA PHE A 84 -9.49 3.68 -5.58
C PHE A 84 -9.09 4.85 -6.50
N PRO A 85 -8.03 5.62 -6.17
CA PRO A 85 -7.58 6.73 -6.97
C PRO A 85 -7.11 6.28 -8.37
N GLY A 86 -7.41 7.08 -9.40
CA GLY A 86 -7.04 6.76 -10.78
C GLY A 86 -5.52 6.72 -10.98
N GLU A 87 -4.79 7.62 -10.32
CA GLU A 87 -3.32 7.67 -10.38
C GLU A 87 -2.67 6.39 -9.84
N PHE A 88 -3.27 5.77 -8.83
CA PHE A 88 -2.81 4.48 -8.32
C PHE A 88 -2.99 3.38 -9.38
N LYS A 89 -4.13 3.36 -10.07
CA LYS A 89 -4.39 2.39 -11.14
C LYS A 89 -3.45 2.57 -12.33
N ILE A 90 -3.17 3.81 -12.73
CA ILE A 90 -2.23 4.12 -13.80
C ILE A 90 -0.83 3.58 -13.46
N LEU A 91 -0.35 3.77 -12.23
CA LEU A 91 0.93 3.21 -11.79
C LEU A 91 0.88 1.67 -11.75
N LEU A 92 -0.21 1.11 -11.22
CA LEU A 92 -0.38 -0.33 -11.10
C LEU A 92 -0.36 -1.02 -12.48
N ASP A 93 -1.02 -0.43 -13.49
CA ASP A 93 -1.07 -0.95 -14.86
C ASP A 93 0.26 -0.85 -15.63
N SER A 94 1.23 -0.10 -15.11
CA SER A 94 2.54 0.02 -15.74
C SER A 94 3.47 -1.16 -15.47
N LEU A 95 3.08 -2.08 -14.59
CA LEU A 95 3.82 -3.29 -14.22
C LEU A 95 2.88 -4.50 -14.27
N PHE A 96 3.44 -5.70 -14.43
CA PHE A 96 2.63 -6.93 -14.36
C PHE A 96 3.43 -8.08 -13.77
N LYS A 97 4.46 -8.54 -14.48
CA LYS A 97 5.26 -9.72 -14.10
C LYS A 97 5.94 -9.54 -12.75
N GLU A 98 6.26 -8.31 -12.38
CA GLU A 98 6.87 -7.92 -11.11
C GLU A 98 5.97 -8.19 -9.90
N TYR A 99 4.65 -8.18 -10.08
CA TYR A 99 3.67 -8.40 -9.02
C TYR A 99 3.31 -9.86 -8.79
N VAL A 100 3.65 -10.73 -9.74
CA VAL A 100 3.29 -12.15 -9.69
C VAL A 100 3.84 -12.78 -8.41
N LYS A 101 2.95 -13.45 -7.68
CA LYS A 101 3.19 -14.10 -6.37
C LYS A 101 3.64 -13.16 -5.25
N LYS A 102 3.58 -11.85 -5.44
CA LYS A 102 4.01 -10.88 -4.42
C LYS A 102 2.97 -10.82 -3.29
N PRO A 103 3.35 -11.09 -2.02
CA PRO A 103 2.49 -10.82 -0.88
C PRO A 103 2.15 -9.33 -0.81
N VAL A 104 0.88 -8.99 -0.62
CA VAL A 104 0.43 -7.60 -0.52
C VAL A 104 -0.50 -7.40 0.67
N GLY A 105 -0.13 -6.43 1.52
CA GLY A 105 -0.97 -5.89 2.58
C GLY A 105 -1.70 -4.62 2.13
N LEU A 106 -2.94 -4.44 2.57
CA LEU A 106 -3.73 -3.24 2.25
C LEU A 106 -4.05 -2.45 3.53
N CYS A 107 -3.68 -1.17 3.53
CA CYS A 107 -4.13 -0.17 4.49
C CYS A 107 -5.15 0.73 3.79
N ALA A 108 -6.43 0.48 4.02
CA ALA A 108 -7.52 1.24 3.42
C ALA A 108 -7.82 2.49 4.26
N VAL A 109 -7.95 3.64 3.63
CA VAL A 109 -8.12 4.93 4.31
C VAL A 109 -9.40 5.61 3.85
N SER A 110 -10.19 6.13 4.78
CA SER A 110 -11.34 6.95 4.43
C SER A 110 -11.62 8.03 5.47
N SER A 111 -12.26 9.11 5.02
CA SER A 111 -12.89 10.07 5.93
C SER A 111 -14.22 9.56 6.48
N GLY A 112 -14.84 8.57 5.83
CA GLY A 112 -16.08 7.95 6.30
C GLY A 112 -15.85 6.84 7.33
N ALA A 113 -16.93 6.42 7.97
CA ALA A 113 -16.93 5.41 9.03
C ALA A 113 -16.52 3.99 8.56
N PHE A 114 -16.66 3.69 7.27
CA PHE A 114 -16.36 2.36 6.72
C PHE A 114 -14.88 2.14 6.34
N GLY A 115 -14.01 3.14 6.54
CA GLY A 115 -12.55 2.96 6.38
C GLY A 115 -12.07 2.62 4.97
N GLY A 116 -12.92 2.73 3.95
CA GLY A 116 -12.57 2.40 2.56
C GLY A 116 -12.89 0.96 2.15
N ALA A 117 -13.83 0.29 2.84
CA ALA A 117 -14.24 -1.08 2.55
C ALA A 117 -14.56 -1.34 1.07
N ARG A 118 -15.27 -0.44 0.38
CA ARG A 118 -15.70 -0.71 -1.01
C ARG A 118 -14.56 -0.62 -2.00
N MET A 119 -13.66 0.34 -1.78
CA MET A 119 -12.41 0.40 -2.52
C MET A 119 -11.57 -0.87 -2.29
N ALA A 120 -11.50 -1.35 -1.04
CA ALA A 120 -10.74 -2.56 -0.72
C ALA A 120 -11.29 -3.81 -1.42
N GLU A 121 -12.61 -4.00 -1.45
CA GLU A 121 -13.25 -5.09 -2.18
C GLU A 121 -12.97 -5.02 -3.68
N GLN A 122 -13.03 -3.82 -4.29
CA GLN A 122 -12.69 -3.66 -5.71
C GLN A 122 -11.23 -4.00 -6.01
N LEU A 123 -10.30 -3.67 -5.11
CA LEU A 123 -8.89 -4.00 -5.28
C LEU A 123 -8.62 -5.50 -5.25
N MET A 124 -9.46 -6.31 -4.60
CA MET A 124 -9.29 -7.76 -4.61
C MET A 124 -9.29 -8.32 -6.04
N SER A 125 -10.21 -7.86 -6.90
CA SER A 125 -10.25 -8.29 -8.30
C SER A 125 -9.00 -7.87 -9.07
N VAL A 126 -8.51 -6.65 -8.82
CA VAL A 126 -7.31 -6.12 -9.47
C VAL A 126 -6.06 -6.89 -9.05
N PHE A 127 -5.86 -7.09 -7.75
CA PHE A 127 -4.72 -7.84 -7.21
C PHE A 127 -4.74 -9.31 -7.63
N ASN A 128 -5.91 -9.94 -7.71
CA ASN A 128 -6.07 -11.29 -8.23
C ASN A 128 -5.62 -11.37 -9.71
N TYR A 129 -6.05 -10.44 -10.56
CA TYR A 129 -5.61 -10.39 -11.96
C TYR A 129 -4.09 -10.22 -12.10
N LEU A 130 -3.48 -9.40 -11.24
CA LEU A 130 -2.02 -9.20 -11.19
C LEU A 130 -1.27 -10.35 -10.49
N GLN A 131 -1.99 -11.41 -10.07
CA GLN A 131 -1.45 -12.58 -9.40
C GLN A 131 -0.70 -12.25 -8.10
N MET A 132 -1.07 -11.16 -7.43
CA MET A 132 -0.57 -10.86 -6.08
C MET A 132 -1.23 -11.78 -5.06
N VAL A 133 -0.52 -12.07 -3.97
CA VAL A 133 -1.06 -12.86 -2.86
C VAL A 133 -1.56 -11.92 -1.78
N TRP A 134 -2.88 -11.86 -1.61
CA TRP A 134 -3.50 -11.00 -0.62
C TRP A 134 -3.24 -11.51 0.79
N VAL A 135 -2.79 -10.62 1.69
CA VAL A 135 -2.40 -10.99 3.06
C VAL A 135 -3.37 -10.41 4.07
N GLY A 136 -4.15 -11.30 4.69
CA GLY A 136 -5.12 -10.97 5.73
C GLY A 136 -6.26 -10.05 5.26
N PRO A 137 -7.16 -9.65 6.16
CA PRO A 137 -8.08 -8.56 5.88
C PRO A 137 -7.33 -7.22 5.82
N PRO A 138 -7.84 -6.22 5.09
CA PRO A 138 -7.26 -4.88 5.09
C PRO A 138 -7.25 -4.27 6.50
N VAL A 139 -6.23 -3.47 6.79
CA VAL A 139 -6.23 -2.59 7.95
C VAL A 139 -7.01 -1.33 7.58
N TYR A 140 -8.22 -1.21 8.11
CA TYR A 140 -9.13 -0.10 7.84
C TYR A 140 -8.86 1.09 8.77
N PHE A 141 -8.61 2.25 8.19
CA PHE A 141 -8.43 3.54 8.87
C PHE A 141 -9.66 4.44 8.59
N PRO A 142 -10.77 4.27 9.33
CA PRO A 142 -11.97 5.11 9.21
C PRO A 142 -11.76 6.48 9.84
N LYS A 143 -12.56 7.47 9.43
CA LYS A 143 -12.54 8.83 10.00
C LYS A 143 -11.13 9.41 10.13
N VAL A 144 -10.28 9.24 9.12
CA VAL A 144 -8.84 9.52 9.18
C VAL A 144 -8.46 10.92 9.71
N LYS A 145 -9.34 11.91 9.55
CA LYS A 145 -9.14 13.28 10.08
C LYS A 145 -9.10 13.33 11.61
N GLU A 146 -9.72 12.36 12.28
CA GLU A 146 -9.85 12.29 13.74
C GLU A 146 -8.81 11.36 14.37
N LEU A 147 -8.22 10.44 13.58
CA LEU A 147 -7.35 9.35 14.07
C LEU A 147 -6.01 9.81 14.65
N PHE A 148 -5.51 10.96 14.21
CA PHE A 148 -4.22 11.48 14.63
C PHE A 148 -4.40 12.73 15.49
N ASP A 149 -3.53 12.90 16.48
CA ASP A 149 -3.41 14.13 17.26
C ASP A 149 -2.64 15.22 16.47
N GLU A 150 -2.38 16.35 17.13
CA GLU A 150 -1.67 17.49 16.54
C GLU A 150 -0.18 17.19 16.30
N ASP A 151 0.40 16.31 17.11
CA ASP A 151 1.80 15.86 17.00
C ASP A 151 1.98 14.75 15.94
N GLY A 152 0.88 14.23 15.40
CA GLY A 152 0.88 13.18 14.37
C GLY A 152 0.91 11.76 14.94
N ASN A 153 0.68 11.58 16.24
CA ASN A 153 0.52 10.26 16.84
C ASN A 153 -0.89 9.72 16.62
N ILE A 154 -1.01 8.41 16.47
CA ILE A 154 -2.32 7.76 16.39
C ILE A 154 -2.97 7.71 17.77
N LYS A 155 -4.26 8.04 17.85
CA LYS A 155 -4.99 8.08 19.13
C LYS A 155 -5.49 6.72 19.62
N ASP A 156 -5.50 5.72 18.75
CA ASP A 156 -6.02 4.38 19.02
C ASP A 156 -4.90 3.36 18.84
N ASP A 157 -4.41 2.81 19.95
CA ASP A 157 -3.32 1.83 19.94
C ASP A 157 -3.72 0.49 19.31
N SER A 158 -5.02 0.22 19.09
CA SER A 158 -5.47 -1.01 18.41
C SER A 158 -4.88 -1.15 17.00
N PHE A 159 -4.49 -0.02 16.37
CA PHE A 159 -3.81 -0.03 15.08
C PHE A 159 -2.41 -0.64 15.14
N LEU A 160 -1.72 -0.57 16.28
CA LEU A 160 -0.42 -1.20 16.48
C LEU A 160 -0.54 -2.72 16.38
N GLU A 161 -1.52 -3.31 17.06
CA GLU A 161 -1.75 -4.76 17.01
C GLU A 161 -2.24 -5.22 15.64
N LYS A 162 -3.09 -4.44 14.96
CA LYS A 162 -3.51 -4.72 13.58
C LYS A 162 -2.32 -4.75 12.61
N LEU A 163 -1.42 -3.76 12.71
CA LEU A 163 -0.22 -3.70 11.87
C LEU A 163 0.78 -4.80 12.22
N LYS A 164 0.98 -5.10 13.51
CA LYS A 164 1.83 -6.21 13.96
C LYS A 164 1.36 -7.53 13.38
N LYS A 165 0.05 -7.79 13.36
CA LYS A 165 -0.52 -8.96 12.70
C LYS A 165 -0.25 -8.96 11.20
N LEU A 166 -0.51 -7.84 10.52
CA LEU A 166 -0.22 -7.70 9.08
C LEU A 166 1.26 -8.00 8.77
N PHE A 167 2.19 -7.45 9.55
CA PHE A 167 3.62 -7.67 9.35
C PHE A 167 4.03 -9.13 9.61
N ALA A 168 3.44 -9.78 10.62
CA ALA A 168 3.67 -11.19 10.89
C ALA A 168 3.19 -12.06 9.72
N ASP A 169 2.00 -11.76 9.17
CA ASP A 169 1.46 -12.48 8.03
C ASP A 169 2.33 -12.24 6.78
N LEU A 170 2.73 -11.00 6.49
CA LEU A 170 3.63 -10.68 5.35
C LEU A 170 4.96 -11.45 5.45
N ARG A 171 5.56 -11.52 6.66
CA ARG A 171 6.76 -12.33 6.90
C ARG A 171 6.54 -13.81 6.62
N TRP A 172 5.40 -14.36 7.06
CA TRP A 172 5.07 -15.75 6.82
C TRP A 172 4.90 -16.05 5.33
N TYR A 173 4.09 -15.26 4.62
CA TYR A 173 3.86 -15.44 3.18
C TYR A 173 5.15 -15.28 2.38
N ALA A 174 5.92 -14.23 2.65
CA ALA A 174 7.18 -13.98 1.94
C ALA A 174 8.21 -15.10 2.17
N ALA A 175 8.22 -15.74 3.35
CA ALA A 175 9.09 -16.88 3.60
C ALA A 175 8.65 -18.17 2.87
N LYS A 176 7.38 -18.28 2.45
CA LYS A 176 6.81 -19.47 1.81
C LYS A 176 6.70 -19.37 0.29
N LEU A 177 6.67 -18.16 -0.26
CA LEU A 177 6.50 -17.90 -1.68
C LEU A 177 7.81 -17.63 -2.44
N LYS A 178 8.93 -17.64 -1.72
CA LYS A 178 10.28 -17.65 -2.30
C LYS A 178 10.57 -18.97 -3.01
#